data_AF-A0A3R7P5X7-F1
#
_entry.id   AF-A0A3R7P5X7-F1
#
_cell.length_a   1.000
_cell.length_b   1.000
_cell.length_c   1.000
_cell.angle_alpha   90.00
_cell.angle_beta   90.00
_cell.angle_gamma   90.00
#
_symmetry.space_group_name_H-M   'P 1'
#
loop_
_entity.id
_entity.type
_entity.pdbx_description
1 polymer ?
#
loop_
_entity_poly.entity_id
_entity_poly.type
_entity_poly.pdbx_seq_one_letter_code
_entity_poly.pdbx_strand_id
1 'polypeptide(L)'
;MLLLQHRLIQSPSGRDGKRWMPVVKLNADSAMPPGLRQQARALPEGAPIIAMIHGYRYSPSQPANDPHRHILALDPQPDARRVLSWPRALGFGTDLPGEGLALAFGWEARGRLGRAYRQAGEAGAALARTISELAECAARPVALIGHSLGARVALQALHHADPGSIGRMILLTGAEFRDAAAAAMDSAAGRRAEILNVTSRENDLFDFAIEIWLGHGQRQALGFGLDAPRRNWIDLQIDHGGTLDALRDLSFPVDRTPLRLSHWTPYLREGLFDFYRTALGQPWALPMPMLRARLPGRIEPRWSRLLAPPAPMGGLRA
;
A
#
# COMPACT_ATOMS: atom_id res chain seq x y z
N MET A 1 -52.35 -23.67 -11.51
CA MET A 1 -52.75 -22.47 -10.73
C MET A 1 -52.45 -22.73 -9.26
N LEU A 2 -51.20 -22.53 -8.83
CA LEU A 2 -50.80 -22.61 -7.43
C LEU A 2 -49.64 -21.63 -7.23
N LEU A 3 -49.93 -20.54 -6.53
CA LEU A 3 -48.97 -19.53 -6.08
C LEU A 3 -48.13 -20.12 -4.95
N LEU A 4 -46.81 -20.13 -5.10
CA LEU A 4 -45.86 -20.32 -4.00
C LEU A 4 -45.33 -18.96 -3.53
N GLN A 5 -45.48 -18.72 -2.24
CA GLN A 5 -45.16 -17.49 -1.53
C GLN A 5 -43.66 -17.16 -1.57
N HIS A 6 -43.35 -15.94 -2.01
CA HIS A 6 -42.05 -15.30 -1.78
C HIS A 6 -41.83 -15.07 -0.27
N ARG A 7 -40.85 -15.76 0.33
CA ARG A 7 -40.21 -15.29 1.57
C ARG A 7 -39.09 -14.33 1.20
N LEU A 8 -39.35 -13.04 1.40
CA LEU A 8 -38.32 -12.00 1.50
C LEU A 8 -37.40 -12.33 2.67
N ILE A 9 -36.13 -12.66 2.37
CA ILE A 9 -35.06 -12.69 3.36
C ILE A 9 -34.79 -11.23 3.73
N GLN A 10 -35.21 -10.84 4.92
CA GLN A 10 -34.90 -9.53 5.50
C GLN A 10 -33.39 -9.45 5.76
N SER A 11 -32.76 -8.44 5.16
CA SER A 11 -31.39 -8.01 5.47
C SER A 11 -31.28 -7.68 6.97
N PRO A 12 -30.21 -8.06 7.66
CA PRO A 12 -29.97 -7.56 9.01
C PRO A 12 -29.56 -6.09 8.89
N SER A 13 -30.55 -5.20 8.97
CA SER A 13 -30.34 -3.79 9.25
C SER A 13 -29.59 -3.68 10.58
N GLY A 14 -28.37 -3.13 10.55
CA GLY A 14 -27.70 -2.68 11.77
C GLY A 14 -28.67 -1.80 12.56
N ARG A 15 -28.80 -2.07 13.86
CA ARG A 15 -29.53 -1.19 14.77
C ARG A 15 -28.86 0.18 14.68
N ASP A 16 -29.68 1.19 14.40
CA ASP A 16 -29.33 2.56 13.97
C ASP A 16 -28.97 2.65 12.49
N GLY A 17 -29.86 3.26 11.70
CA GLY A 17 -29.70 3.53 10.26
C GLY A 17 -28.57 4.49 9.88
N LYS A 18 -27.43 4.46 10.58
CA LYS A 18 -26.19 5.08 10.15
C LYS A 18 -25.54 4.18 9.11
N ARG A 19 -25.59 4.63 7.85
CA ARG A 19 -24.84 4.02 6.75
C ARG A 19 -23.36 4.00 7.12
N TRP A 20 -22.81 2.80 7.23
CA TRP A 20 -21.40 2.59 7.50
C TRP A 20 -20.58 3.10 6.31
N MET A 21 -19.59 3.96 6.56
CA MET A 21 -18.73 4.51 5.51
C MET A 21 -17.46 3.66 5.45
N PRO A 22 -17.31 2.74 4.49
CA PRO A 22 -16.16 1.83 4.46
C PRO A 22 -14.84 2.56 4.21
N VAL A 23 -14.88 3.78 3.67
CA VAL A 23 -13.70 4.63 3.45
C VAL A 23 -13.83 5.91 4.25
N VAL A 24 -12.94 6.09 5.21
CA VAL A 24 -12.86 7.29 6.06
C VAL A 24 -11.63 8.09 5.66
N LYS A 25 -11.85 9.38 5.36
CA LYS A 25 -10.79 10.33 4.99
C LYS A 25 -10.16 10.92 6.24
N LEU A 26 -8.84 10.99 6.27
CA LEU A 26 -8.08 11.63 7.33
C LEU A 26 -6.86 12.35 6.73
N ASN A 27 -6.66 13.61 7.10
CA ASN A 27 -5.43 14.34 6.76
C ASN A 27 -4.47 14.35 7.95
N ALA A 28 -3.16 14.39 7.66
CA ALA A 28 -2.10 14.38 8.66
C ALA A 28 -2.18 15.49 9.72
N ASP A 29 -2.75 16.65 9.36
CA ASP A 29 -2.93 17.83 10.20
C ASP A 29 -4.30 17.88 10.89
N SER A 30 -5.15 16.88 10.66
CA SER A 30 -6.52 16.85 11.16
C SER A 30 -6.67 15.93 12.37
N ALA A 31 -7.59 16.28 13.27
CA ALA A 31 -7.98 15.38 14.34
C ALA A 31 -8.68 14.13 13.79
N MET A 32 -8.68 13.05 14.58
CA MET A 32 -9.40 11.83 14.23
C MET A 32 -10.89 12.14 13.99
N PRO A 33 -11.50 11.68 12.88
CA PRO A 33 -12.89 11.99 12.55
C PRO A 33 -13.85 11.50 13.64
N PRO A 34 -14.91 12.27 13.95
CA PRO A 34 -15.95 11.83 14.89
C PRO A 34 -16.53 10.48 14.47
N GLY A 35 -16.64 9.55 15.42
CA GLY A 35 -17.21 8.22 15.17
C GLY A 35 -16.22 7.17 14.64
N LEU A 36 -15.00 7.53 14.21
CA LEU A 36 -14.04 6.55 13.70
C LEU A 36 -13.69 5.46 14.73
N ARG A 37 -13.52 5.84 16.01
CA ARG A 37 -13.30 4.89 17.12
C ARG A 37 -14.47 3.93 17.30
N GLN A 38 -15.71 4.44 17.23
CA GLN A 38 -16.92 3.63 17.35
C GLN A 38 -17.03 2.68 16.15
N GLN A 39 -16.73 3.17 14.96
CA GLN A 39 -16.73 2.37 13.73
C GLN A 39 -15.70 1.24 13.80
N ALA A 40 -14.48 1.53 14.28
CA ALA A 40 -13.42 0.56 14.46
C ALA A 40 -13.79 -0.55 15.48
N ARG A 41 -14.46 -0.18 16.58
CA ARG A 41 -14.98 -1.13 17.59
C ARG A 41 -16.11 -2.02 17.05
N ALA A 42 -16.94 -1.48 16.17
CA ALA A 42 -18.12 -2.17 15.64
C ALA A 42 -17.80 -3.08 14.44
N LEU A 43 -16.54 -3.16 14.02
CA LEU A 43 -16.14 -4.01 12.88
C LEU A 43 -16.41 -5.49 13.17
N PRO A 44 -17.01 -6.22 12.22
CA PRO A 44 -17.13 -7.67 12.32
C PRO A 44 -15.79 -8.33 12.57
N GLU A 45 -15.83 -9.51 13.19
CA GLU A 45 -14.64 -10.31 13.40
C GLU A 45 -13.96 -10.61 12.06
N GLY A 46 -12.63 -10.51 12.02
CA GLY A 46 -11.83 -10.72 10.81
C GLY A 46 -11.87 -9.59 9.78
N ALA A 47 -12.77 -8.60 9.91
CA ALA A 47 -12.82 -7.46 9.00
C ALA A 47 -11.54 -6.60 9.12
N PRO A 48 -10.84 -6.30 8.02
CA PRO A 48 -9.55 -5.64 8.07
C PRO A 48 -9.67 -4.13 8.33
N ILE A 49 -8.59 -3.53 8.82
CA ILE A 49 -8.39 -2.08 8.82
C ILE A 49 -7.18 -1.78 7.96
N ILE A 50 -7.34 -1.02 6.88
CA ILE A 50 -6.26 -0.73 5.93
C ILE A 50 -6.08 0.78 5.77
N ALA A 51 -4.90 1.29 6.13
CA ALA A 51 -4.51 2.66 5.86
C ALA A 51 -3.81 2.77 4.50
N MET A 52 -4.34 3.63 3.63
CA MET A 52 -3.83 3.88 2.28
C MET A 52 -3.14 5.24 2.23
N ILE A 53 -1.90 5.25 1.75
CA ILE A 53 -1.03 6.42 1.81
C ILE A 53 -0.50 6.74 0.41
N HIS A 54 -0.92 7.89 -0.12
CA HIS A 54 -0.48 8.34 -1.44
C HIS A 54 0.98 8.80 -1.45
N GLY A 55 1.57 8.86 -2.65
CA GLY A 55 2.93 9.34 -2.89
C GLY A 55 3.05 10.84 -3.15
N TYR A 56 4.18 11.22 -3.76
CA TYR A 56 4.50 12.60 -4.13
C TYR A 56 3.48 13.21 -5.10
N ARG A 57 3.35 14.54 -5.10
CA ARG A 57 2.49 15.41 -5.94
C ARG A 57 1.02 15.56 -5.53
N TYR A 58 0.53 14.79 -4.56
CA TYR A 58 -0.82 14.98 -4.00
C TYR A 58 -0.82 16.02 -2.87
N SER A 59 -1.95 16.69 -2.67
CA SER A 59 -2.14 17.72 -1.65
C SER A 59 -3.63 17.81 -1.30
N PRO A 60 -4.05 17.44 -0.08
CA PRO A 60 -5.44 17.57 0.37
C PRO A 60 -5.97 19.00 0.34
N SER A 61 -5.10 20.00 0.46
CA SER A 61 -5.49 21.42 0.37
C SER A 61 -5.71 21.93 -1.06
N GLN A 62 -5.34 21.16 -2.09
CA GLN A 62 -5.46 21.57 -3.50
C GLN A 62 -6.45 20.68 -4.24
N PRO A 63 -7.66 21.15 -4.58
CA PRO A 63 -8.70 20.34 -5.24
C PRO A 63 -8.24 19.52 -6.45
N ALA A 64 -7.40 20.10 -7.32
CA ALA A 64 -6.89 19.44 -8.53
C ALA A 64 -5.79 18.38 -8.26
N ASN A 65 -5.32 18.25 -7.02
CA ASN A 65 -4.32 17.26 -6.61
C ASN A 65 -4.76 16.56 -5.32
N ASP A 66 -6.04 16.65 -4.96
CA ASP A 66 -6.56 16.10 -3.72
C ASP A 66 -6.61 14.58 -3.83
N PRO A 67 -5.84 13.84 -3.00
CA PRO A 67 -5.84 12.39 -3.04
C PRO A 67 -7.23 11.80 -2.78
N HIS A 68 -8.08 12.50 -2.01
CA HIS A 68 -9.45 12.08 -1.65
C HIS A 68 -10.47 12.27 -2.76
N ARG A 69 -10.07 12.92 -3.86
CA ARG A 69 -10.81 13.03 -5.11
C ARG A 69 -10.22 12.14 -6.21
N HIS A 70 -9.01 11.62 -6.00
CA HIS A 70 -8.24 10.85 -6.95
C HIS A 70 -7.97 9.43 -6.42
N ILE A 71 -6.71 9.10 -6.12
CA ILE A 71 -6.23 7.73 -5.86
C ILE A 71 -6.85 7.09 -4.61
N LEU A 72 -7.25 7.90 -3.62
CA LEU A 72 -7.87 7.44 -2.37
C LEU A 72 -9.40 7.58 -2.36
N ALA A 73 -10.02 7.95 -3.49
CA ALA A 73 -11.47 8.02 -3.63
C ALA A 73 -12.04 6.67 -4.07
N LEU A 74 -13.27 6.34 -3.63
CA LEU A 74 -14.05 5.24 -4.19
C LEU A 74 -14.39 5.50 -5.67
N ASP A 75 -14.80 6.74 -5.97
CA ASP A 75 -15.16 7.19 -7.30
C ASP A 75 -14.26 8.38 -7.66
N PRO A 76 -13.05 8.12 -8.19
CA PRO A 76 -12.13 9.16 -8.58
C PRO A 76 -12.68 10.03 -9.72
N GLN A 77 -12.20 11.27 -9.82
CA GLN A 77 -12.62 12.15 -10.91
C GLN A 77 -12.17 11.61 -12.29
N PRO A 78 -13.04 11.66 -13.34
CA PRO A 78 -12.75 11.06 -14.64
C PRO A 78 -11.57 11.66 -15.40
N ASP A 79 -11.25 12.93 -15.13
CA ASP A 79 -10.19 13.70 -15.79
C ASP A 79 -8.79 13.47 -15.21
N ALA A 80 -8.70 12.78 -14.08
CA ALA A 80 -7.41 12.46 -13.49
C ALA A 80 -6.68 11.41 -14.35
N ARG A 81 -5.38 11.65 -14.62
CA ARG A 81 -4.54 10.71 -15.37
C ARG A 81 -4.14 9.53 -14.47
N ARG A 82 -4.08 8.31 -15.03
CA ARG A 82 -3.58 7.09 -14.34
C ARG A 82 -4.33 6.78 -13.04
N VAL A 83 -5.65 6.73 -13.17
CA VAL A 83 -6.57 6.62 -12.05
C VAL A 83 -6.94 5.17 -11.81
N LEU A 84 -6.51 4.67 -10.65
CA LEU A 84 -7.04 3.48 -10.04
C LEU A 84 -7.55 3.88 -8.66
N SER A 85 -8.81 3.58 -8.35
CA SER A 85 -9.33 3.70 -6.99
C SER A 85 -8.67 2.63 -6.13
N TRP A 86 -7.73 3.02 -5.27
CA TRP A 86 -7.13 2.08 -4.32
C TRP A 86 -8.17 1.46 -3.38
N PRO A 87 -9.15 2.21 -2.83
CA PRO A 87 -10.17 1.59 -2.00
C PRO A 87 -10.94 0.49 -2.74
N ARG A 88 -11.41 0.74 -3.98
CA ARG A 88 -12.12 -0.30 -4.75
C ARG A 88 -11.22 -1.48 -5.10
N ALA A 89 -9.99 -1.22 -5.51
CA ALA A 89 -9.03 -2.28 -5.84
C ALA A 89 -8.64 -3.14 -4.63
N LEU A 90 -8.74 -2.60 -3.41
CA LEU A 90 -8.57 -3.33 -2.16
C LEU A 90 -9.87 -3.97 -1.63
N GLY A 91 -10.98 -3.85 -2.36
CA GLY A 91 -12.24 -4.50 -2.05
C GLY A 91 -13.22 -3.70 -1.19
N PHE A 92 -13.01 -2.39 -1.01
CA PHE A 92 -13.94 -1.51 -0.31
C PHE A 92 -14.99 -0.88 -1.25
N GLY A 93 -16.14 -0.50 -0.69
CA GLY A 93 -17.25 0.13 -1.43
C GLY A 93 -18.13 -0.88 -2.16
N THR A 94 -18.22 -2.09 -1.60
CA THR A 94 -19.08 -3.20 -2.03
C THR A 94 -20.38 -3.28 -1.24
N ASP A 95 -20.53 -2.47 -0.18
CA ASP A 95 -21.62 -2.51 0.79
C ASP A 95 -21.73 -3.87 1.52
N LEU A 96 -20.68 -4.70 1.47
CA LEU A 96 -20.61 -5.97 2.19
C LEU A 96 -20.15 -5.75 3.64
N PRO A 97 -20.78 -6.41 4.64
CA PRO A 97 -20.40 -6.22 6.05
C PRO A 97 -18.93 -6.52 6.37
N GLY A 98 -18.30 -7.44 5.61
CA GLY A 98 -16.93 -7.91 5.85
C GLY A 98 -15.83 -7.11 5.16
N GLU A 99 -16.14 -6.05 4.39
CA GLU A 99 -15.11 -5.32 3.61
C GLU A 99 -14.11 -4.56 4.50
N GLY A 100 -14.48 -4.28 5.76
CA GLY A 100 -13.63 -3.62 6.75
C GLY A 100 -13.58 -2.10 6.63
N LEU A 101 -12.58 -1.50 7.28
CA LEU A 101 -12.39 -0.04 7.34
C LEU A 101 -11.15 0.37 6.55
N ALA A 102 -11.34 1.17 5.52
CA ALA A 102 -10.27 1.84 4.79
C ALA A 102 -10.04 3.25 5.36
N LEU A 103 -8.81 3.53 5.79
CA LEU A 103 -8.37 4.88 6.16
C LEU A 103 -7.64 5.50 4.98
N ALA A 104 -8.31 6.40 4.26
CA ALA A 104 -7.69 7.21 3.22
C ALA A 104 -6.86 8.33 3.88
N PHE A 105 -5.54 8.15 3.94
CA PHE A 105 -4.65 9.10 4.62
C PHE A 105 -4.03 10.10 3.64
N GLY A 106 -4.41 11.37 3.79
CA GLY A 106 -3.90 12.50 3.02
C GLY A 106 -2.80 13.28 3.74
N TRP A 107 -1.78 13.72 3.01
CA TRP A 107 -0.72 14.57 3.54
C TRP A 107 -0.17 15.52 2.46
N GLU A 108 0.48 16.60 2.86
CA GLU A 108 1.01 17.59 1.91
C GLU A 108 2.29 17.09 1.22
N ALA A 109 2.13 16.44 0.07
CA ALA A 109 3.20 15.78 -0.67
C ALA A 109 3.71 16.61 -1.87
N ARG A 110 3.49 17.92 -1.89
CA ARG A 110 3.90 18.84 -2.96
C ARG A 110 5.05 19.76 -2.55
N GLY A 111 5.63 20.43 -3.53
CA GLY A 111 6.74 21.37 -3.34
C GLY A 111 8.10 20.74 -3.59
N ARG A 112 9.18 21.36 -3.09
CA ARG A 112 10.54 20.82 -3.28
C ARG A 112 10.67 19.44 -2.65
N LEU A 113 11.37 18.51 -3.31
CA LEU A 113 11.47 17.12 -2.87
C LEU A 113 11.96 16.98 -1.42
N GLY A 114 12.97 17.75 -1.00
CA GLY A 114 13.46 17.73 0.38
C GLY A 114 12.42 18.20 1.42
N ARG A 115 11.55 19.15 1.06
CA ARG A 115 10.43 19.55 1.92
C ARG A 115 9.39 18.44 2.01
N ALA A 116 9.00 17.85 0.88
CA ALA A 116 8.06 16.73 0.86
C ALA A 116 8.60 15.53 1.64
N TYR A 117 9.90 15.24 1.57
CA TYR A 117 10.53 14.18 2.36
C TYR A 117 10.49 14.44 3.87
N ARG A 118 10.73 15.69 4.32
CA ARG A 118 10.54 16.04 5.75
C ARG A 118 9.07 15.94 6.17
N GLN A 119 8.17 16.49 5.36
CA GLN A 119 6.73 16.43 5.61
C GLN A 119 6.22 14.99 5.71
N ALA A 120 6.78 14.07 4.91
CA ALA A 120 6.47 12.65 4.99
C ALA A 120 6.84 12.05 6.36
N GLY A 121 7.92 12.51 6.99
CA GLY A 121 8.29 12.12 8.35
C GLY A 121 7.29 12.61 9.39
N GLU A 122 6.94 13.89 9.34
CA GLU A 122 5.95 14.49 10.24
C GLU A 122 4.58 13.82 10.09
N ALA A 123 4.14 13.59 8.85
CA ALA A 123 2.90 12.89 8.54
C ALA A 123 2.91 11.45 9.04
N GLY A 124 4.05 10.75 8.96
CA GLY A 124 4.20 9.41 9.50
C GLY A 124 4.07 9.37 11.03
N ALA A 125 4.70 10.32 11.74
CA ALA A 125 4.54 10.44 13.19
C ALA A 125 3.09 10.77 13.61
N ALA A 126 2.38 11.59 12.81
CA ALA A 126 0.96 11.84 13.03
C ALA A 126 0.11 10.59 12.81
N LEU A 127 0.36 9.86 11.72
CA LEU A 127 -0.32 8.62 11.39
C LEU A 127 -0.09 7.52 12.46
N ALA A 128 1.11 7.43 13.03
CA ALA A 128 1.43 6.48 14.10
C ALA A 128 0.44 6.56 15.27
N ARG A 129 0.15 7.78 15.75
CA ARG A 129 -0.79 8.01 16.86
C ARG A 129 -2.19 7.52 16.53
N THR A 130 -2.67 7.86 15.33
CA THR A 130 -3.98 7.40 14.85
C THR A 130 -4.02 5.88 14.74
N ILE A 131 -2.98 5.24 14.18
CA ILE A 131 -2.95 3.79 13.99
C ILE A 131 -2.91 3.05 15.33
N SER A 132 -2.09 3.49 16.27
CA SER A 132 -2.07 2.94 17.64
C SER A 132 -3.46 2.95 18.27
N GLU A 133 -4.11 4.11 18.24
CA GLU A 133 -5.42 4.29 18.85
C GLU A 133 -6.51 3.46 18.14
N LEU A 134 -6.46 3.37 16.82
CA LEU A 134 -7.40 2.53 16.06
C LEU A 134 -7.19 1.04 16.34
N ALA A 135 -5.93 0.60 16.43
CA ALA A 135 -5.61 -0.79 16.70
C ALA A 135 -6.07 -1.20 18.10
N GLU A 136 -5.88 -0.32 19.09
CA GLU A 136 -6.38 -0.49 20.45
C GLU A 136 -7.91 -0.55 20.46
N CYS A 137 -8.59 0.41 19.83
CA CYS A 137 -10.05 0.46 19.78
C CYS A 137 -10.65 -0.77 19.10
N ALA A 138 -10.04 -1.26 18.02
CA ALA A 138 -10.55 -2.40 17.25
C ALA A 138 -10.06 -3.77 17.79
N ALA A 139 -9.19 -3.75 18.81
CA ALA A 139 -8.48 -4.91 19.33
C ALA A 139 -7.82 -5.77 18.23
N ARG A 140 -7.31 -5.12 17.17
CA ARG A 140 -6.67 -5.76 16.03
C ARG A 140 -5.69 -4.79 15.35
N PRO A 141 -4.61 -5.29 14.72
CA PRO A 141 -3.66 -4.42 14.04
C PRO A 141 -4.26 -3.76 12.79
N VAL A 142 -3.67 -2.64 12.38
CA VAL A 142 -3.93 -1.95 11.12
C VAL A 142 -2.89 -2.38 10.08
N ALA A 143 -3.33 -2.64 8.86
CA ALA A 143 -2.46 -2.88 7.72
C ALA A 143 -2.22 -1.58 6.93
N LEU A 144 -1.05 -1.41 6.31
CA LEU A 144 -0.70 -0.18 5.58
C LEU A 144 -0.31 -0.50 4.14
N ILE A 145 -0.65 0.41 3.24
CA ILE A 145 -0.10 0.43 1.88
C ILE A 145 0.32 1.86 1.52
N GLY A 146 1.58 2.02 1.11
CA GLY A 146 2.15 3.32 0.82
C GLY A 146 2.99 3.31 -0.45
N HIS A 147 2.79 4.29 -1.33
CA HIS A 147 3.54 4.43 -2.58
C HIS A 147 4.58 5.53 -2.50
N SER A 148 5.79 5.29 -3.05
CA SER A 148 6.81 6.34 -3.18
C SER A 148 7.13 6.99 -1.83
N LEU A 149 7.02 8.32 -1.70
CA LEU A 149 7.16 9.02 -0.42
C LEU A 149 6.10 8.62 0.62
N GLY A 150 4.96 8.07 0.21
CA GLY A 150 4.00 7.44 1.11
C GLY A 150 4.55 6.19 1.81
N ALA A 151 5.54 5.50 1.22
CA ALA A 151 6.25 4.43 1.92
C ALA A 151 7.12 4.97 3.06
N ARG A 152 7.71 6.16 2.89
CA ARG A 152 8.40 6.87 3.99
C ARG A 152 7.42 7.23 5.10
N VAL A 153 6.24 7.77 4.78
CA VAL A 153 5.18 8.02 5.77
C VAL A 153 4.86 6.73 6.54
N ALA A 154 4.69 5.61 5.82
CA ALA A 154 4.40 4.31 6.43
C ALA A 154 5.53 3.82 7.36
N LEU A 155 6.79 3.91 6.92
CA LEU A 155 7.95 3.51 7.73
C LEU A 155 8.17 4.42 8.95
N GLN A 156 7.89 5.72 8.82
CA GLN A 156 7.94 6.66 9.93
C GLN A 156 6.78 6.40 10.91
N ALA A 157 5.60 6.03 10.41
CA ALA A 157 4.52 5.54 11.26
C ALA A 157 4.94 4.28 12.03
N LEU A 158 5.57 3.31 11.36
CA LEU A 158 6.10 2.10 12.00
C LEU A 158 7.15 2.40 13.07
N HIS A 159 8.01 3.40 12.83
CA HIS A 159 9.02 3.77 13.80
C HIS A 159 8.42 4.31 15.11
N HIS A 160 7.29 5.01 15.04
CA HIS A 160 6.67 5.71 16.17
C HIS A 160 5.43 5.02 16.78
N ALA A 161 4.85 4.02 16.11
CA ALA A 161 3.62 3.38 16.56
C ALA A 161 3.84 2.39 17.71
N ASP A 162 2.77 2.08 18.43
CA ASP A 162 2.82 1.14 19.55
C ASP A 162 3.04 -0.31 19.08
N PRO A 163 3.71 -1.15 19.88
CA PRO A 163 4.05 -2.51 19.47
C PRO A 163 2.81 -3.36 19.15
N GLY A 164 2.69 -3.82 17.90
CA GLY A 164 1.56 -4.64 17.45
C GLY A 164 0.35 -3.86 16.95
N SER A 165 0.42 -2.52 16.92
CA SER A 165 -0.60 -1.69 16.27
C SER A 165 -0.60 -1.83 14.74
N ILE A 166 0.58 -2.12 14.16
CA ILE A 166 0.76 -2.36 12.73
C ILE A 166 1.01 -3.85 12.50
N GLY A 167 0.16 -4.45 11.65
CA GLY A 167 0.20 -5.88 11.33
C GLY A 167 1.07 -6.17 10.13
N ARG A 168 0.63 -5.74 8.94
CA ARG A 168 1.36 -5.91 7.68
C ARG A 168 1.40 -4.62 6.87
N MET A 169 2.52 -4.36 6.22
CA MET A 169 2.74 -3.20 5.36
C MET A 169 3.14 -3.63 3.95
N ILE A 170 2.62 -2.93 2.94
CA ILE A 170 3.05 -3.02 1.55
C ILE A 170 3.66 -1.67 1.14
N LEU A 171 4.94 -1.69 0.78
CA LEU A 171 5.68 -0.51 0.34
C LEU A 171 5.84 -0.56 -1.18
N LEU A 172 5.16 0.31 -1.91
CA LEU A 172 5.15 0.33 -3.37
C LEU A 172 6.25 1.27 -3.90
N THR A 173 7.36 0.71 -4.36
CA THR A 173 8.57 1.44 -4.84
C THR A 173 8.91 2.61 -3.91
N GLY A 174 9.20 2.28 -2.65
CA GLY A 174 9.32 3.26 -1.59
C GLY A 174 10.45 4.25 -1.82
N ALA A 175 10.12 5.55 -1.79
CA ALA A 175 11.10 6.64 -1.88
C ALA A 175 11.69 6.92 -0.49
N GLU A 176 12.42 5.93 0.03
CA GLU A 176 13.08 5.94 1.33
C GLU A 176 14.45 5.28 1.20
N PHE A 177 15.29 5.45 2.21
CA PHE A 177 16.61 4.85 2.27
C PHE A 177 16.64 3.57 3.10
N ARG A 178 17.59 2.69 2.77
CA ARG A 178 17.76 1.38 3.42
C ARG A 178 18.03 1.50 4.92
N ASP A 179 18.85 2.46 5.32
CA ASP A 179 19.19 2.76 6.71
C ASP A 179 17.97 3.21 7.53
N ALA A 180 17.13 4.09 6.98
CA ALA A 180 15.89 4.55 7.60
C ALA A 180 14.86 3.42 7.72
N ALA A 181 14.77 2.56 6.70
CA ALA A 181 13.91 1.38 6.76
C ALA A 181 14.40 0.37 7.81
N ALA A 182 15.71 0.14 7.91
CA ALA A 182 16.30 -0.68 8.96
C ALA A 182 16.00 -0.12 10.36
N ALA A 183 16.16 1.19 10.56
CA ALA A 183 15.83 1.86 11.83
C ALA A 183 14.34 1.76 12.19
N ALA A 184 13.43 1.81 11.21
CA ALA A 184 12.01 1.56 11.43
C ALA A 184 11.76 0.11 11.87
N MET A 185 12.46 -0.86 11.27
CA MET A 185 12.37 -2.27 11.64
C MET A 185 12.98 -2.58 13.02
N ASP A 186 13.89 -1.74 13.51
CA ASP A 186 14.46 -1.83 14.86
C ASP A 186 13.57 -1.19 15.94
N SER A 187 12.45 -0.55 15.55
CA SER A 187 11.46 -0.08 16.52
C SER A 187 10.71 -1.24 17.18
N ALA A 188 10.03 -0.97 18.29
CA ALA A 188 9.25 -1.99 18.99
C ALA A 188 8.05 -2.50 18.16
N ALA A 189 7.43 -1.63 17.33
CA ALA A 189 6.44 -2.04 16.35
C ALA A 189 7.07 -2.75 15.14
N GLY A 190 8.22 -2.28 14.64
CA GLY A 190 8.94 -2.87 13.51
C GLY A 190 9.37 -4.32 13.72
N ARG A 191 9.68 -4.70 14.96
CA ARG A 191 9.98 -6.10 15.32
C ARG A 191 8.77 -7.04 15.23
N ARG A 192 7.54 -6.50 15.21
CA ARG A 192 6.28 -7.26 15.19
C ARG A 192 5.57 -7.20 13.85
N ALA A 193 5.67 -6.08 13.13
CA ALA A 193 5.03 -5.91 11.83
C ALA A 193 5.69 -6.76 10.73
N GLU A 194 4.91 -7.14 9.73
CA GLU A 194 5.39 -7.80 8.51
C GLU A 194 5.47 -6.80 7.36
N ILE A 195 6.50 -6.87 6.53
CA ILE A 195 6.69 -5.94 5.41
C ILE A 195 6.91 -6.68 4.10
N LEU A 196 6.12 -6.30 3.10
CA LEU A 196 6.34 -6.62 1.69
C LEU A 196 6.85 -5.34 1.00
N ASN A 197 8.15 -5.31 0.71
CA ASN A 197 8.77 -4.23 -0.03
C ASN A 197 8.68 -4.52 -1.53
N VAL A 198 7.74 -3.87 -2.20
CA VAL A 198 7.50 -4.05 -3.62
C VAL A 198 8.46 -3.16 -4.41
N THR A 199 9.38 -3.77 -5.15
CA THR A 199 10.41 -3.07 -5.91
C THR A 199 10.24 -3.31 -7.40
N SER A 200 10.84 -2.47 -8.23
CA SER A 200 10.85 -2.64 -9.68
C SER A 200 12.10 -1.98 -10.25
N ARG A 201 12.80 -2.64 -11.18
CA ARG A 201 13.94 -2.03 -11.88
C ARG A 201 13.50 -1.04 -12.95
N GLU A 202 12.21 -1.00 -13.25
CA GLU A 202 11.59 0.09 -14.00
C GLU A 202 11.61 1.42 -13.23
N ASN A 203 11.75 1.37 -11.90
CA ASN A 203 11.78 2.51 -11.00
C ASN A 203 13.19 3.10 -10.77
N ASP A 204 14.25 2.46 -11.28
CA ASP A 204 15.63 2.76 -10.87
C ASP A 204 16.03 4.24 -11.05
N LEU A 205 15.44 4.96 -12.03
CA LEU A 205 15.69 6.40 -12.23
C LEU A 205 15.22 7.25 -11.05
N PHE A 206 14.08 6.89 -10.45
CA PHE A 206 13.52 7.59 -9.29
C PHE A 206 14.33 7.28 -8.03
N ASP A 207 14.73 6.01 -7.88
CA ASP A 207 15.64 5.60 -6.80
C ASP A 207 16.98 6.35 -6.89
N PHE A 208 17.53 6.48 -8.09
CA PHE A 208 18.76 7.24 -8.30
C PHE A 208 18.60 8.73 -8.00
N ALA A 209 17.47 9.33 -8.41
CA ALA A 209 17.19 10.72 -8.14
C ALA A 209 17.13 11.02 -6.64
N ILE A 210 16.51 10.16 -5.81
CA ILE A 210 16.49 10.37 -4.35
C ILE A 210 17.86 10.19 -3.72
N GLU A 211 18.67 9.23 -4.17
CA GLU A 211 20.03 9.00 -3.67
C GLU A 211 20.90 10.22 -3.90
N ILE A 212 20.84 10.83 -5.09
CA ILE A 212 21.62 12.02 -5.40
C ILE A 212 21.08 13.27 -4.70
N TRP A 213 19.77 13.54 -4.80
CA TRP A 213 19.21 14.82 -4.34
C TRP A 213 18.95 14.90 -2.85
N LEU A 214 18.60 13.78 -2.21
CA LEU A 214 18.29 13.73 -0.78
C LEU A 214 19.39 13.01 0.01
N GLY A 215 20.01 12.00 -0.59
CA GLY A 215 21.08 11.21 0.03
C GLY A 215 22.48 11.76 -0.23
N HIS A 216 22.64 12.76 -1.11
CA HIS A 216 23.93 13.29 -1.55
C HIS A 216 24.91 12.19 -2.03
N GLY A 217 24.38 11.10 -2.60
CA GLY A 217 25.14 9.93 -3.02
C GLY A 217 25.68 9.04 -1.88
N GLN A 218 25.39 9.37 -0.62
CA GLN A 218 25.91 8.65 0.55
C GLN A 218 24.95 7.61 1.11
N ARG A 219 23.69 7.62 0.66
CA ARG A 219 22.63 6.73 1.13
C ARG A 219 22.02 6.00 -0.04
N GLN A 220 21.67 4.73 0.16
CA GLN A 220 21.08 3.89 -0.88
C GLN A 220 19.56 3.81 -0.75
N ALA A 221 18.87 3.78 -1.88
CA ALA A 221 17.43 3.67 -1.96
C ALA A 221 16.92 2.30 -1.51
N LEU A 222 15.69 2.27 -1.00
CA LEU A 222 15.00 1.06 -0.54
C LEU A 222 14.71 0.07 -1.67
N GLY A 223 14.81 0.48 -2.94
CA GLY A 223 14.73 -0.41 -4.10
C GLY A 223 15.75 -1.55 -4.11
N PHE A 224 16.81 -1.47 -3.28
CA PHE A 224 17.78 -2.54 -3.04
C PHE A 224 17.44 -3.48 -1.89
N GLY A 225 16.26 -3.33 -1.25
CA GLY A 225 15.90 -4.07 -0.05
C GLY A 225 16.74 -3.66 1.16
N LEU A 226 16.71 -4.44 2.24
CA LEU A 226 17.54 -4.19 3.43
C LEU A 226 18.96 -4.76 3.27
N ASP A 227 19.92 -4.23 4.02
CA ASP A 227 21.30 -4.77 4.07
C ASP A 227 21.36 -6.12 4.77
N ALA A 228 20.68 -6.23 5.91
CA ALA A 228 20.56 -7.45 6.66
C ALA A 228 19.17 -8.08 6.42
N PRO A 229 19.11 -9.36 5.99
CA PRO A 229 17.84 -10.07 5.88
C PRO A 229 17.10 -10.07 7.22
N ARG A 230 15.79 -9.77 7.20
CA ARG A 230 14.91 -9.85 8.36
C ARG A 230 13.80 -10.87 8.13
N ARG A 231 13.43 -11.63 9.16
CA ARG A 231 12.40 -12.70 9.07
C ARG A 231 11.02 -12.17 8.64
N ASN A 232 10.71 -10.94 9.03
CA ASN A 232 9.46 -10.23 8.79
C ASN A 232 9.57 -9.19 7.66
N TRP A 233 10.56 -9.33 6.78
CA TRP A 233 10.72 -8.50 5.58
C TRP A 233 10.91 -9.39 4.34
N ILE A 234 10.18 -9.08 3.27
CA ILE A 234 10.31 -9.72 1.95
C ILE A 234 10.37 -8.64 0.88
N ASP A 235 11.38 -8.73 0.02
CA ASP A 235 11.47 -7.92 -1.20
C ASP A 235 10.76 -8.66 -2.36
N LEU A 236 9.79 -7.99 -2.97
CA LEU A 236 8.99 -8.49 -4.08
C LEU A 236 9.27 -7.63 -5.32
N GLN A 237 10.23 -8.06 -6.16
CA GLN A 237 10.53 -7.36 -7.40
C GLN A 237 9.51 -7.73 -8.49
N ILE A 238 8.58 -6.83 -8.81
CA ILE A 238 7.39 -7.10 -9.65
C ILE A 238 7.65 -7.07 -11.16
N ASP A 239 8.86 -6.75 -11.58
CA ASP A 239 9.27 -6.83 -12.97
C ASP A 239 10.21 -8.02 -13.21
N HIS A 240 10.53 -8.83 -12.19
CA HIS A 240 11.36 -10.03 -12.31
C HIS A 240 10.52 -11.26 -12.72
N GLY A 241 10.96 -11.99 -13.76
CA GLY A 241 10.20 -13.10 -14.34
C GLY A 241 9.85 -14.19 -13.33
N GLY A 242 10.81 -14.63 -12.51
CA GLY A 242 10.56 -15.66 -11.49
C GLY A 242 9.60 -15.21 -10.38
N THR A 243 9.52 -13.90 -10.11
CA THR A 243 8.53 -13.35 -9.17
C THR A 243 7.13 -13.44 -9.79
N LEU A 244 6.99 -13.05 -11.06
CA LEU A 244 5.72 -13.11 -11.78
C LEU A 244 5.22 -14.55 -11.95
N ASP A 245 6.13 -15.50 -12.17
CA ASP A 245 5.78 -16.93 -12.21
C ASP A 245 5.32 -17.43 -10.83
N ALA A 246 6.02 -17.08 -9.75
CA ALA A 246 5.61 -17.43 -8.40
C ALA A 246 4.24 -16.84 -8.01
N LEU A 247 3.95 -15.59 -8.41
CA LEU A 247 2.64 -14.96 -8.17
C LEU A 247 1.52 -15.67 -8.95
N ARG A 248 1.75 -16.01 -10.22
CA ARG A 248 0.81 -16.82 -11.02
C ARG A 248 0.53 -18.17 -10.35
N ASP A 249 1.57 -18.85 -9.88
CA ASP A 249 1.43 -20.16 -9.22
C ASP A 249 0.69 -20.05 -7.86
N LEU A 250 0.71 -18.88 -7.24
CA LEU A 250 -0.11 -18.53 -6.07
C LEU A 250 -1.53 -18.03 -6.43
N SER A 251 -1.95 -18.16 -7.70
CA SER A 251 -3.23 -17.69 -8.24
C SER A 251 -3.39 -16.16 -8.29
N PHE A 252 -2.28 -15.43 -8.39
CA PHE A 252 -2.24 -13.99 -8.64
C PHE A 252 -1.52 -13.71 -9.97
N PRO A 253 -2.15 -13.98 -11.13
CA PRO A 253 -1.55 -13.64 -12.41
C PRO A 253 -1.36 -12.13 -12.50
N VAL A 254 -0.17 -11.70 -12.93
CA VAL A 254 0.21 -10.29 -13.05
C VAL A 254 0.68 -10.05 -14.48
N ASP A 255 0.32 -8.90 -15.05
CA ASP A 255 0.77 -8.51 -16.38
C ASP A 255 2.31 -8.57 -16.47
N ARG A 256 2.81 -9.06 -17.62
CA ARG A 256 4.25 -9.26 -17.86
C ARG A 256 4.84 -8.20 -18.79
N THR A 257 4.05 -7.21 -19.21
CA THR A 257 4.52 -6.18 -20.13
C THR A 257 5.69 -5.43 -19.49
N PRO A 258 6.89 -5.47 -20.10
CA PRO A 258 8.04 -4.76 -19.57
C PRO A 258 7.87 -3.27 -19.84
N LEU A 259 8.04 -2.45 -18.81
CA LEU A 259 8.09 -1.00 -18.94
C LEU A 259 9.52 -0.51 -18.68
N ARG A 260 9.78 0.75 -19.02
CA ARG A 260 11.02 1.44 -18.68
C ARG A 260 10.67 2.76 -18.03
N LEU A 261 11.43 3.14 -17.00
CA LEU A 261 11.30 4.45 -16.34
C LEU A 261 9.88 4.70 -15.81
N SER A 262 9.28 3.68 -15.17
CA SER A 262 7.93 3.74 -14.63
C SER A 262 7.93 3.69 -13.11
N HIS A 263 7.41 4.76 -12.52
CA HIS A 263 7.23 4.88 -11.07
C HIS A 263 5.86 4.35 -10.59
N TRP A 264 4.93 4.13 -11.53
CA TRP A 264 3.54 3.86 -11.22
C TRP A 264 3.16 2.39 -11.45
N THR A 265 4.06 1.61 -12.05
CA THR A 265 3.89 0.16 -12.25
C THR A 265 3.37 -0.56 -11.01
N PRO A 266 3.86 -0.29 -9.78
CA PRO A 266 3.43 -1.05 -8.61
C PRO A 266 1.95 -1.01 -8.30
N TYR A 267 1.21 -0.02 -8.82
CA TYR A 267 -0.23 0.06 -8.65
C TYR A 267 -1.02 0.18 -9.96
N LEU A 268 -0.35 0.23 -11.12
CA LEU A 268 -1.01 0.24 -12.43
C LEU A 268 -0.83 -1.06 -13.22
N ARG A 269 0.14 -1.91 -12.85
CA ARG A 269 0.33 -3.22 -13.46
C ARG A 269 -0.84 -4.12 -13.04
N GLU A 270 -1.54 -4.63 -14.04
CA GLU A 270 -2.74 -5.44 -13.86
C GLU A 270 -2.45 -6.69 -13.01
N GLY A 271 -3.41 -7.06 -12.15
CA GLY A 271 -3.34 -8.23 -11.27
C GLY A 271 -2.68 -8.02 -9.90
N LEU A 272 -1.86 -6.97 -9.72
CA LEU A 272 -1.15 -6.75 -8.45
C LEU A 272 -2.08 -6.49 -7.26
N PHE A 273 -3.22 -5.83 -7.46
CA PHE A 273 -4.14 -5.52 -6.37
C PHE A 273 -4.86 -6.74 -5.81
N ASP A 274 -5.04 -7.82 -6.57
CA ASP A 274 -5.60 -9.06 -6.02
C ASP A 274 -4.65 -9.67 -4.98
N PHE A 275 -3.35 -9.64 -5.28
CA PHE A 275 -2.32 -10.01 -4.32
C PHE A 275 -2.30 -9.07 -3.12
N TYR A 276 -2.29 -7.75 -3.33
CA TYR A 276 -2.24 -6.78 -2.22
C TYR A 276 -3.46 -6.85 -1.30
N ARG A 277 -4.66 -6.95 -1.88
CA ARG A 277 -5.92 -7.12 -1.16
C ARG A 277 -5.87 -8.36 -0.27
N THR A 278 -5.44 -9.49 -0.82
CA THR A 278 -5.31 -10.74 -0.06
C THR A 278 -4.24 -10.61 1.03
N ALA A 279 -3.08 -10.04 0.69
CA ALA A 279 -1.97 -9.91 1.61
C ALA A 279 -2.30 -9.01 2.81
N LEU A 280 -3.05 -7.93 2.62
CA LEU A 280 -3.43 -6.97 3.66
C LEU A 280 -4.71 -7.39 4.41
N GLY A 281 -5.72 -7.87 3.69
CA GLY A 281 -7.02 -8.23 4.26
C GLY A 281 -7.04 -9.62 4.89
N GLN A 282 -6.19 -10.53 4.40
CA GLN A 282 -6.15 -11.94 4.82
C GLN A 282 -4.69 -12.42 4.98
N PRO A 283 -3.89 -11.81 5.87
CA PRO A 283 -2.47 -12.13 5.99
C PRO A 283 -2.18 -13.61 6.29
N TRP A 284 -3.12 -14.33 6.91
CA TRP A 284 -3.04 -15.78 7.16
C TRP A 284 -3.09 -16.63 5.89
N ALA A 285 -3.69 -16.13 4.80
CA ALA A 285 -3.70 -16.81 3.50
C ALA A 285 -2.34 -16.69 2.79
N LEU A 286 -1.55 -15.67 3.15
CA LEU A 286 -0.21 -15.44 2.61
C LEU A 286 0.83 -15.29 3.74
N PRO A 287 1.15 -16.35 4.51
CA PRO A 287 2.12 -16.25 5.60
C PRO A 287 3.53 -15.94 5.09
N MET A 288 4.31 -15.16 5.85
CA MET A 288 5.69 -14.79 5.48
C MET A 288 6.61 -16.01 5.20
N PRO A 289 6.56 -17.13 5.95
CA PRO A 289 7.36 -18.32 5.62
C PRO A 289 7.01 -18.92 4.25
N MET A 290 5.72 -18.96 3.89
CA MET A 290 5.26 -19.46 2.60
C MET A 290 5.74 -18.55 1.47
N LEU A 291 5.54 -17.24 1.60
CA LEU A 291 6.00 -16.26 0.61
C LEU A 291 7.52 -16.35 0.42
N ARG A 292 8.29 -16.46 1.49
CA ARG A 292 9.76 -16.60 1.43
C ARG A 292 10.21 -17.88 0.72
N ALA A 293 9.48 -18.98 0.89
CA ALA A 293 9.79 -20.24 0.24
C ALA A 293 9.45 -20.26 -1.26
N ARG A 294 8.46 -19.46 -1.68
CA ARG A 294 7.98 -19.41 -3.08
C ARG A 294 8.64 -18.32 -3.90
N LEU A 295 9.00 -17.20 -3.28
CA LEU A 295 9.57 -16.06 -3.97
C LEU A 295 11.08 -16.23 -4.19
N PRO A 296 11.65 -15.70 -5.28
CA PRO A 296 13.07 -15.84 -5.60
C PRO A 296 14.03 -15.28 -4.55
N GLY A 297 13.57 -14.32 -3.73
CA GLY A 297 14.36 -13.71 -2.65
C GLY A 297 15.59 -12.92 -3.13
N ARG A 298 15.67 -12.59 -4.41
CA ARG A 298 16.77 -11.84 -5.03
C ARG A 298 16.22 -10.66 -5.78
N ILE A 299 16.94 -9.54 -5.67
CA ILE A 299 16.68 -8.34 -6.47
C ILE A 299 17.73 -8.32 -7.58
N GLU A 300 17.29 -8.15 -8.82
CA GLU A 300 18.18 -8.03 -9.99
C GLU A 300 19.10 -6.81 -9.87
N PRO A 301 20.21 -6.74 -10.63
CA PRO A 301 21.06 -5.57 -10.66
C PRO A 301 20.34 -4.30 -11.12
N ARG A 302 20.82 -3.14 -10.64
CA ARG A 302 20.35 -1.82 -11.09
C ARG A 302 20.53 -1.67 -12.60
N TRP A 303 19.61 -0.95 -13.23
CA TRP A 303 19.56 -0.65 -14.67
C TRP A 303 19.29 -1.84 -15.58
N SER A 304 19.02 -3.03 -15.02
CA SER A 304 18.72 -4.24 -15.78
C SER A 304 17.57 -4.07 -16.79
N ARG A 305 16.55 -3.25 -16.50
CA ARG A 305 15.46 -2.95 -17.45
C ARG A 305 15.82 -1.93 -18.52
N LEU A 306 16.68 -0.97 -18.20
CA LEU A 306 17.14 0.03 -19.15
C LEU A 306 18.11 -0.58 -20.16
N LEU A 307 18.98 -1.47 -19.68
CA LEU A 307 20.02 -2.15 -20.45
C LEU A 307 19.54 -3.43 -21.14
N ALA A 308 18.32 -3.90 -20.84
CA ALA A 308 17.74 -5.05 -21.52
C ALA A 308 17.61 -4.79 -23.04
N PRO A 309 17.91 -5.79 -23.88
CA PRO A 309 17.65 -5.68 -25.32
C PRO A 309 16.16 -5.43 -25.57
N PRO A 310 15.79 -4.71 -26.64
CA PRO A 310 14.38 -4.56 -27.02
C PRO A 310 13.76 -5.95 -27.22
N ALA A 311 12.50 -6.12 -26.82
CA ALA A 311 11.78 -7.35 -27.08
C ALA A 311 11.83 -7.64 -28.59
N PRO A 312 12.13 -8.88 -29.01
CA PRO A 312 12.07 -9.21 -30.43
C PRO A 312 10.67 -8.86 -30.93
N MET A 313 10.59 -8.01 -31.96
CA MET A 313 9.32 -7.75 -32.64
C MET A 313 8.79 -9.11 -33.07
N GLY A 314 7.65 -9.51 -32.49
CA GLY A 314 6.98 -10.76 -32.82
C GLY A 314 6.89 -10.85 -34.34
N GLY A 315 7.43 -11.94 -34.89
CA GLY A 315 7.50 -12.15 -36.32
C GLY A 315 6.15 -11.96 -36.96
N LEU A 316 6.11 -11.12 -38.00
CA LEU A 316 5.16 -11.28 -39.10
C LEU A 316 5.34 -12.72 -39.61
N ARG A 317 4.48 -13.63 -39.14
CA ARG A 317 4.25 -14.88 -39.84
C ARG A 317 3.59 -14.50 -41.17
N ALA A 318 4.37 -14.58 -42.25
CA ALA A 318 3.85 -14.81 -43.59
C ALA A 318 3.47 -16.29 -43.72
#